data_AF-A0A6A3LJQ5-F1
#
_entry.id   AF-A0A6A3LJQ5-F1
#
_cell.length_a   1.000
_cell.length_b   1.000
_cell.length_c   1.000
_cell.angle_alpha   90.00
_cell.angle_beta   90.00
_cell.angle_gamma   90.00
#
_symmetry.space_group_name_H-M   'P 1'
#
loop_
_entity.id
_entity.type
_entity.pdbx_description
1 polymer ?
#
loop_
_entity_poly.entity_id
_entity_poly.type
_entity_poly.pdbx_seq_one_letter_code
_entity_poly.pdbx_strand_id
1 'polypeptide(L)'
;METKDLLDICPATSMVIAGARWNACPTHYFHLEDRVLCHFVVPQYNAHGGYFIVNHTTLPHDSSPSSCVNNSFSLNVNFYHGSIGFYSVYAEASGTFCSSDNTAYITVSGRGTYDINGLRLAQDRGGYGYRKSYWYIFTGSSFILVRVFTLRRSFASCWRFAKRCDQMSESVRIQEAIAYVQESMRLSAHGAKNFHRLVLVFLLVDQGVMSDFFLLSTQEGLFGRIQSISLGYNLAGVMSMLFEMVETMNWMNEKSRCQVKRLLFNYETVLIGEFITSAVLQYYLTSLSRSQLKNTQPAAEVVSYYVMGLAGHLVLALGCLTIIVSTRAIGAITFVWWRFGTFRVLTKTCSVESTLWTLYWGHAVN
;
A
#
# COMPACT_ATOMS: atom_id res chain seq x y z
N MET A 1 -25.03 16.38 -16.92
CA MET A 1 -24.75 15.08 -16.29
C MET A 1 -25.93 14.23 -16.64
N GLU A 2 -25.70 13.16 -17.37
CA GLU A 2 -26.76 12.28 -17.85
C GLU A 2 -26.52 10.86 -17.36
N THR A 3 -27.60 10.15 -17.10
CA THR A 3 -27.61 8.80 -16.52
C THR A 3 -28.53 7.84 -17.30
N LYS A 4 -29.16 8.32 -18.37
CA LYS A 4 -30.09 7.53 -19.19
C LYS A 4 -29.29 6.59 -20.09
N ASP A 5 -29.75 5.34 -20.24
CA ASP A 5 -29.13 4.31 -21.10
C ASP A 5 -27.62 4.16 -20.83
N LEU A 6 -27.23 4.27 -19.55
CA LEU A 6 -25.85 4.46 -19.12
C LEU A 6 -24.94 3.33 -19.58
N LEU A 7 -25.36 2.08 -19.51
CA LEU A 7 -24.52 0.94 -19.90
C LEU A 7 -24.42 0.77 -21.41
N ASP A 8 -25.35 1.33 -22.18
CA ASP A 8 -25.29 1.31 -23.65
C ASP A 8 -24.28 2.35 -24.15
N ILE A 9 -24.22 3.52 -23.49
CA ILE A 9 -23.31 4.62 -23.81
C ILE A 9 -21.93 4.40 -23.17
N CYS A 10 -21.90 3.89 -21.94
CA CYS A 10 -20.72 3.70 -21.11
C CYS A 10 -20.60 2.21 -20.71
N PRO A 11 -20.17 1.33 -21.62
CA PRO A 11 -20.24 -0.12 -21.42
C PRO A 11 -19.11 -0.71 -20.56
N ALA A 12 -18.09 0.06 -20.17
CA ALA A 12 -16.94 -0.47 -19.44
C ALA A 12 -17.28 -0.74 -17.97
N THR A 13 -17.43 -2.02 -17.62
CA THR A 13 -17.80 -2.47 -16.26
C THR A 13 -16.60 -3.03 -15.48
N SER A 14 -15.44 -3.12 -16.13
CA SER A 14 -14.22 -3.64 -15.53
C SER A 14 -13.00 -3.07 -16.21
N MET A 15 -11.92 -2.93 -15.47
CA MET A 15 -10.63 -2.46 -15.96
C MET A 15 -9.55 -3.44 -15.55
N VAL A 16 -8.66 -3.80 -16.47
CA VAL A 16 -7.43 -4.54 -16.16
C VAL A 16 -6.29 -3.55 -16.26
N ILE A 17 -5.64 -3.32 -15.11
CA ILE A 17 -4.54 -2.38 -14.95
C ILE A 17 -3.46 -3.08 -14.14
N ALA A 18 -2.21 -3.02 -14.59
CA ALA A 18 -1.07 -3.58 -13.88
C ALA A 18 -1.20 -5.09 -13.58
N GLY A 19 -1.85 -5.84 -14.48
CA GLY A 19 -2.14 -7.27 -14.31
C GLY A 19 -3.21 -7.60 -13.27
N ALA A 20 -3.88 -6.61 -12.68
CA ALA A 20 -4.99 -6.81 -11.75
C ALA A 20 -6.32 -6.36 -12.36
N ARG A 21 -7.39 -7.07 -12.05
CA ARG A 21 -8.76 -6.69 -12.45
C ARG A 21 -9.39 -5.79 -11.39
N TRP A 22 -9.99 -4.69 -11.82
CA TRP A 22 -10.69 -3.69 -11.03
C TRP A 22 -12.14 -3.59 -11.52
N ASN A 23 -13.09 -3.52 -10.59
CA ASN A 23 -14.52 -3.40 -10.94
C ASN A 23 -14.85 -1.93 -11.12
N ALA A 24 -15.19 -1.53 -12.35
CA ALA A 24 -15.57 -0.16 -12.65
C ALA A 24 -17.09 -0.07 -12.75
N CYS A 25 -17.67 0.91 -12.07
CA CYS A 25 -19.09 1.21 -12.11
C CYS A 25 -19.26 2.55 -12.83
N PRO A 26 -19.73 2.56 -14.09
CA PRO A 26 -20.19 3.79 -14.73
C PRO A 26 -21.24 4.47 -13.86
N THR A 27 -21.19 5.80 -13.77
CA THR A 27 -22.10 6.59 -12.91
C THR A 27 -22.90 7.60 -13.72
N HIS A 28 -22.24 8.34 -14.61
CA HIS A 28 -22.85 9.31 -15.50
C HIS A 28 -21.96 9.57 -16.70
N TYR A 29 -22.47 10.32 -17.66
CA TYR A 29 -21.65 10.82 -18.77
C TYR A 29 -21.91 12.29 -19.07
N PHE A 30 -21.00 12.86 -19.86
CA PHE A 30 -21.10 14.18 -20.44
C PHE A 30 -20.92 14.09 -21.96
N HIS A 31 -21.82 14.74 -22.70
CA HIS A 31 -21.58 15.06 -24.10
C HIS A 31 -20.61 16.25 -24.18
N LEU A 32 -19.46 16.03 -24.80
CA LEU A 32 -18.53 17.07 -25.26
C LEU A 32 -18.70 17.20 -26.77
N GLU A 33 -18.20 18.29 -27.37
CA GLU A 33 -18.41 18.61 -28.79
C GLU A 33 -18.00 17.48 -29.75
N ASP A 34 -16.97 16.73 -29.35
CA ASP A 34 -16.24 15.76 -30.18
C ASP A 34 -16.15 14.36 -29.54
N ARG A 35 -16.73 14.15 -28.34
CA ARG A 35 -16.69 12.85 -27.63
C ARG A 35 -17.72 12.74 -26.52
N VAL A 36 -18.01 11.50 -26.10
CA VAL A 36 -18.73 11.22 -24.85
C VAL A 36 -17.73 10.86 -23.77
N LEU A 37 -17.75 11.61 -22.66
CA LEU A 37 -16.93 11.33 -21.48
C LEU A 37 -17.77 10.57 -20.45
N CYS A 38 -17.45 9.29 -20.28
CA CYS A 38 -18.06 8.40 -19.30
C CYS A 38 -17.33 8.51 -17.97
N HIS A 39 -18.06 8.85 -16.90
CA HIS A 39 -17.54 8.83 -15.53
C HIS A 39 -17.78 7.48 -14.89
N PHE A 40 -16.78 7.01 -14.14
CA PHE A 40 -16.85 5.77 -13.41
C PHE A 40 -16.26 5.91 -12.01
N VAL A 41 -16.66 4.98 -11.16
CA VAL A 41 -16.13 4.81 -9.82
C VAL A 41 -15.69 3.37 -9.61
N VAL A 42 -14.75 3.18 -8.72
CA VAL A 42 -14.28 1.88 -8.23
C VAL A 42 -14.52 1.91 -6.71
N PRO A 43 -15.75 1.58 -6.25
CA PRO A 43 -16.17 1.82 -4.88
C PRO A 43 -15.30 1.13 -3.83
N GLN A 44 -14.72 -0.02 -4.17
CA GLN A 44 -13.88 -0.80 -3.26
C GLN A 44 -12.55 -0.10 -2.97
N TYR A 45 -12.11 0.80 -3.85
CA TYR A 45 -10.74 1.33 -3.84
C TYR A 45 -10.72 2.86 -3.90
N ASN A 46 -11.80 3.52 -3.48
CA ASN A 46 -11.89 4.99 -3.42
C ASN A 46 -11.34 5.67 -4.68
N ALA A 47 -11.72 5.13 -5.83
CA ALA A 47 -11.15 5.50 -7.11
C ALA A 47 -12.26 5.98 -8.04
N HIS A 48 -11.94 6.99 -8.81
CA HIS A 48 -12.87 7.72 -9.65
C HIS A 48 -12.17 8.07 -10.95
N GLY A 49 -12.92 8.27 -12.02
CA GLY A 49 -12.28 8.64 -13.26
C GLY A 49 -13.25 8.92 -14.38
N GLY A 50 -12.68 9.30 -15.50
CA GLY A 50 -13.38 9.46 -16.75
C GLY A 50 -12.70 8.63 -17.83
N TYR A 51 -13.48 8.03 -18.72
CA TYR A 51 -12.96 7.43 -19.94
C TYR A 51 -13.79 7.86 -21.14
N PHE A 52 -13.20 7.76 -22.32
CA PHE A 52 -13.94 7.85 -23.56
C PHE A 52 -13.44 6.75 -24.51
N ILE A 53 -14.39 6.19 -25.26
CA ILE A 53 -14.14 5.15 -26.24
C ILE A 53 -14.16 5.82 -27.61
N VAL A 54 -13.15 5.56 -28.43
CA VAL A 54 -13.13 6.04 -29.80
C VAL A 54 -13.86 5.04 -30.69
N ASN A 55 -14.75 5.54 -31.55
CA ASN A 55 -15.62 4.72 -32.40
C ASN A 55 -14.88 4.20 -33.66
N HIS A 56 -13.72 3.56 -33.45
CA HIS A 56 -13.01 2.81 -34.48
C HIS A 56 -12.36 1.58 -33.84
N THR A 57 -12.38 0.46 -34.57
CA THR A 57 -11.70 -0.76 -34.13
C THR A 57 -10.19 -0.60 -34.21
N THR A 58 -9.48 -1.13 -33.23
CA THR A 58 -8.02 -1.10 -33.15
C THR A 58 -7.49 -2.49 -32.76
N LEU A 59 -6.18 -2.70 -32.94
CA LEU A 59 -5.51 -3.89 -32.42
C LEU A 59 -5.73 -4.00 -30.90
N PRO A 60 -6.03 -5.20 -30.37
CA PRO A 60 -6.24 -5.43 -28.95
C PRO A 60 -4.99 -5.10 -28.13
N HIS A 61 -5.18 -4.84 -26.83
CA HIS A 61 -4.05 -4.66 -25.91
C HIS A 61 -3.34 -6.00 -25.69
N ASP A 62 -2.04 -5.99 -25.39
CA ASP A 62 -1.23 -7.22 -25.23
C ASP A 62 -1.77 -8.15 -24.12
N SER A 63 -2.44 -7.58 -23.13
CA SER A 63 -3.05 -8.31 -22.02
C SER A 63 -4.50 -8.78 -22.30
N SER A 64 -5.06 -8.45 -23.46
CA SER A 64 -6.43 -8.83 -23.84
C SER A 64 -6.50 -10.32 -24.22
N PRO A 65 -7.60 -11.01 -23.91
CA PRO A 65 -7.80 -12.39 -24.35
C PRO A 65 -8.01 -12.47 -25.86
N SER A 66 -7.76 -13.64 -26.44
CA SER A 66 -7.93 -13.88 -27.89
C SER A 66 -9.35 -13.64 -28.40
N SER A 67 -10.35 -13.68 -27.51
CA SER A 67 -11.75 -13.32 -27.82
C SER A 67 -11.98 -11.85 -28.15
N CYS A 68 -11.00 -10.97 -27.93
CA CYS A 68 -11.11 -9.53 -28.13
C CYS A 68 -10.51 -9.02 -29.45
N VAL A 69 -9.91 -9.89 -30.28
CA VAL A 69 -9.15 -9.49 -31.48
C VAL A 69 -9.95 -8.63 -32.46
N ASN A 70 -11.23 -8.96 -32.69
CA ASN A 70 -12.09 -8.23 -33.63
C ASN A 70 -13.00 -7.19 -32.97
N ASN A 71 -13.01 -7.12 -31.64
CA ASN A 71 -13.99 -6.39 -30.85
C ASN A 71 -13.31 -5.38 -29.90
N SER A 72 -12.14 -4.88 -30.31
CA SER A 72 -11.33 -3.95 -29.53
C SER A 72 -11.43 -2.52 -30.07
N PHE A 73 -11.69 -1.57 -29.18
CA PHE A 73 -11.83 -0.15 -29.49
C PHE A 73 -10.80 0.66 -28.71
N SER A 74 -10.26 1.73 -29.30
CA SER A 74 -9.30 2.58 -28.58
C SER A 74 -9.99 3.28 -27.41
N LEU A 75 -9.33 3.31 -26.25
CA LEU A 75 -9.87 3.92 -25.04
C LEU A 75 -8.77 4.68 -24.29
N ASN A 76 -9.14 5.89 -23.85
CA ASN A 76 -8.33 6.72 -22.96
C ASN A 76 -9.05 6.88 -21.63
N VAL A 77 -8.29 6.81 -20.55
CA VAL A 77 -8.80 6.84 -19.18
C VAL A 77 -7.97 7.82 -18.37
N ASN A 78 -8.70 8.65 -17.62
CA ASN A 78 -8.16 9.44 -16.53
C ASN A 78 -8.68 8.84 -15.22
N PHE A 79 -7.75 8.51 -14.33
CA PHE A 79 -8.04 7.86 -13.07
C PHE A 79 -7.52 8.71 -11.91
N TYR A 80 -8.33 8.83 -10.88
CA TYR A 80 -8.04 9.54 -9.65
C TYR A 80 -8.28 8.61 -8.48
N HIS A 81 -7.31 8.59 -7.58
CA HIS A 81 -7.40 7.86 -6.34
C HIS A 81 -7.35 8.84 -5.18
N GLY A 82 -8.44 8.93 -4.42
CA GLY A 82 -8.54 9.86 -3.31
C GLY A 82 -7.69 9.41 -2.12
N SER A 83 -6.85 10.31 -1.59
CA SER A 83 -6.12 10.11 -0.34
C SER A 83 -6.94 10.59 0.86
N ILE A 84 -6.46 10.34 2.09
CA ILE A 84 -7.01 10.90 3.32
C ILE A 84 -6.64 12.39 3.37
N GLY A 85 -7.37 13.21 2.62
CA GLY A 85 -7.12 14.65 2.45
C GLY A 85 -7.90 15.26 1.28
N PHE A 86 -7.62 16.52 0.96
CA PHE A 86 -8.24 17.22 -0.18
C PHE A 86 -7.43 17.03 -1.48
N TYR A 87 -6.68 15.93 -1.62
CA TYR A 87 -5.93 15.65 -2.84
C TYR A 87 -6.13 14.22 -3.33
N SER A 88 -5.94 14.04 -4.63
CA SER A 88 -6.02 12.77 -5.31
C SER A 88 -4.73 12.49 -6.07
N VAL A 89 -4.29 11.24 -6.07
CA VAL A 89 -3.26 10.78 -6.98
C VAL A 89 -3.91 10.55 -8.34
N TYR A 90 -3.27 11.04 -9.39
CA TYR A 90 -3.79 11.07 -10.75
C TYR A 90 -2.99 10.16 -11.66
N ALA A 91 -3.66 9.40 -12.52
CA ALA A 91 -3.07 8.60 -13.58
C ALA A 91 -3.77 8.87 -14.91
N GLU A 92 -2.96 8.99 -15.96
CA GLU A 92 -3.37 8.94 -17.35
C GLU A 92 -3.08 7.55 -17.87
N ALA A 93 -4.08 6.91 -18.45
CA ALA A 93 -3.96 5.58 -19.01
C ALA A 93 -4.58 5.52 -20.40
N SER A 94 -4.03 4.65 -21.22
CA SER A 94 -4.49 4.39 -22.58
C SER A 94 -4.48 2.89 -22.83
N GLY A 95 -5.38 2.42 -23.66
CA GLY A 95 -5.43 1.01 -24.04
C GLY A 95 -6.61 0.73 -24.93
N THR A 96 -7.24 -0.43 -24.71
CA THR A 96 -8.35 -0.88 -25.53
C THR A 96 -9.53 -1.36 -24.70
N PHE A 97 -10.73 -1.09 -25.19
CA PHE A 97 -11.97 -1.61 -24.66
C PHE A 97 -12.41 -2.82 -25.48
N CYS A 98 -12.69 -3.95 -24.82
CA CYS A 98 -13.24 -5.14 -25.46
C CYS A 98 -14.76 -5.20 -25.27
N SER A 99 -15.51 -5.16 -26.38
CA SER A 99 -16.99 -5.24 -26.31
C SER A 99 -17.51 -6.65 -26.03
N SER A 100 -16.70 -7.69 -26.23
CA SER A 100 -17.09 -9.08 -25.95
C SER A 100 -17.29 -9.37 -24.45
N ASP A 101 -16.55 -8.69 -23.58
CA ASP A 101 -16.53 -8.94 -22.14
C ASP A 101 -16.66 -7.66 -21.29
N ASN A 102 -16.96 -6.53 -21.93
CA ASN A 102 -17.13 -5.21 -21.32
C ASN A 102 -15.95 -4.78 -20.43
N THR A 103 -14.73 -5.22 -20.77
CA THR A 103 -13.52 -4.96 -20.00
C THR A 103 -12.58 -4.03 -20.76
N ALA A 104 -12.08 -3.00 -20.08
CA ALA A 104 -11.02 -2.14 -20.58
C ALA A 104 -9.65 -2.68 -20.15
N TYR A 105 -8.74 -2.88 -21.10
CA TYR A 105 -7.37 -3.31 -20.88
C TYR A 105 -6.46 -2.10 -21.11
N ILE A 106 -5.85 -1.59 -20.05
CA ILE A 106 -5.18 -0.29 -20.08
C ILE A 106 -3.80 -0.33 -19.43
N THR A 107 -2.91 0.49 -19.98
CA THR A 107 -1.58 0.76 -19.44
C THR A 107 -1.51 2.22 -19.01
N VAL A 108 -0.91 2.47 -17.86
CA VAL A 108 -0.72 3.83 -17.34
C VAL A 108 0.49 4.47 -18.02
N SER A 109 0.26 5.59 -18.68
CA SER A 109 1.27 6.36 -19.41
C SER A 109 1.76 7.58 -18.62
N GLY A 110 0.89 8.19 -17.81
CA GLY A 110 1.18 9.39 -17.03
C GLY A 110 0.76 9.26 -15.57
N ARG A 111 1.50 9.91 -14.67
CA ARG A 111 1.19 9.98 -13.23
C ARG A 111 1.39 11.39 -12.71
N GLY A 112 0.53 11.81 -11.79
CA GLY A 112 0.61 13.11 -11.15
C GLY A 112 -0.20 13.17 -9.86
N THR A 113 -0.37 14.37 -9.33
CA THR A 113 -1.18 14.63 -8.14
C THR A 113 -1.99 15.90 -8.35
N TYR A 114 -3.22 15.91 -7.84
CA TYR A 114 -4.13 17.02 -8.04
C TYR A 114 -5.04 17.25 -6.84
N ASP A 115 -5.17 18.51 -6.41
CA ASP A 115 -6.03 18.92 -5.28
C ASP A 115 -7.51 18.93 -5.69
N ILE A 116 -8.06 17.75 -5.98
CA ILE A 116 -9.46 17.56 -6.32
C ILE A 116 -10.03 16.39 -5.53
N ASN A 117 -11.24 16.57 -5.01
CA ASN A 117 -11.98 15.51 -4.33
C ASN A 117 -13.49 15.80 -4.36
N GLY A 118 -14.30 14.81 -3.99
CA GLY A 118 -15.74 14.95 -3.78
C GLY A 118 -16.52 15.40 -5.02
N LEU A 119 -17.43 16.36 -4.83
CA LEU A 119 -18.30 16.87 -5.89
C LEU A 119 -17.53 17.44 -7.07
N ARG A 120 -16.40 18.13 -6.82
CA ARG A 120 -15.57 18.70 -7.89
C ARG A 120 -14.99 17.62 -8.79
N LEU A 121 -14.62 16.47 -8.21
CA LEU A 121 -14.10 15.33 -8.96
C LEU A 121 -15.20 14.68 -9.82
N ALA A 122 -16.41 14.52 -9.29
CA ALA A 122 -17.55 13.99 -10.05
C ALA A 122 -17.97 14.90 -11.21
N GLN A 123 -17.70 16.20 -11.11
CA GLN A 123 -17.97 17.19 -12.15
C GLN A 123 -16.78 17.45 -13.08
N ASP A 124 -15.66 16.76 -12.88
CA ASP A 124 -14.46 16.95 -13.69
C ASP A 124 -14.72 16.54 -15.15
N ARG A 125 -14.52 17.47 -16.08
CA ARG A 125 -14.65 17.20 -17.53
C ARG A 125 -13.30 16.99 -18.20
N GLY A 126 -12.23 16.97 -17.42
CA GLY A 126 -10.87 17.07 -17.94
C GLY A 126 -10.51 18.52 -18.29
N GLY A 127 -9.22 18.75 -18.52
CA GLY A 127 -8.70 20.06 -18.88
C GLY A 127 -7.21 20.00 -19.20
N TYR A 128 -6.74 20.94 -20.02
CA TYR A 128 -5.36 21.01 -20.53
C TYR A 128 -4.38 21.70 -19.56
N GLY A 129 -4.85 22.15 -18.40
CA GLY A 129 -4.05 22.88 -17.42
C GLY A 129 -3.08 21.98 -16.65
N TYR A 130 -1.94 22.54 -16.23
CA TYR A 130 -0.97 21.84 -15.39
C TYR A 130 -1.58 21.49 -14.02
N ARG A 131 -1.59 20.19 -13.69
CA ARG A 131 -2.16 19.65 -12.46
C ARG A 131 -1.07 19.51 -11.41
N LYS A 132 -1.33 20.05 -10.22
CA LYS A 132 -0.42 19.99 -9.08
C LYS A 132 -1.22 19.90 -7.79
N SER A 133 -0.67 19.18 -6.81
CA SER A 133 -1.21 19.12 -5.47
C SER A 133 -0.24 19.78 -4.49
N TYR A 134 -0.65 20.88 -3.89
CA TYR A 134 0.10 21.53 -2.82
C TYR A 134 0.06 20.70 -1.54
N TRP A 135 -1.06 20.03 -1.29
CA TRP A 135 -1.21 19.15 -0.14
C TRP A 135 -0.23 17.98 -0.22
N TYR A 136 -0.15 17.30 -1.37
CA TYR A 136 0.80 16.22 -1.59
C TYR A 136 2.26 16.68 -1.41
N ILE A 137 2.61 17.86 -1.93
CA ILE A 137 3.96 18.43 -1.74
C ILE A 137 4.25 18.61 -0.25
N PHE A 138 3.29 19.14 0.52
CA PHE A 138 3.47 19.38 1.95
C PHE A 138 3.57 18.09 2.77
N THR A 139 2.65 17.13 2.60
CA THR A 139 2.68 15.86 3.34
C THR A 139 3.85 14.99 2.90
N GLY A 140 4.12 14.92 1.60
CA GLY A 140 5.25 14.20 1.04
C GLY A 140 6.57 14.74 1.56
N SER A 141 6.77 16.06 1.55
CA SER A 141 7.97 16.70 2.11
C SER A 141 8.11 16.43 3.61
N SER A 142 7.01 16.52 4.36
CA SER A 142 7.00 16.22 5.80
C SER A 142 7.40 14.76 6.08
N PHE A 143 6.87 13.82 5.29
CA PHE A 143 7.20 12.40 5.42
C PHE A 143 8.65 12.10 5.05
N ILE A 144 9.16 12.72 3.97
CA ILE A 144 10.57 12.61 3.57
C ILE A 144 11.48 13.17 4.67
N LEU A 145 11.16 14.32 5.25
CA LEU A 145 11.93 14.90 6.36
C LEU A 145 11.99 13.94 7.55
N VAL A 146 10.85 13.40 7.97
CA VAL A 146 10.80 12.39 9.05
C VAL A 146 11.69 11.19 8.73
N ARG A 147 11.63 10.65 7.51
CA ARG A 147 12.49 9.52 7.08
C ARG A 147 13.97 9.88 7.10
N VAL A 148 14.34 11.06 6.58
CA VAL A 148 15.73 11.53 6.58
C VAL A 148 16.27 11.65 8.00
N PHE A 149 15.52 12.26 8.91
CA PHE A 149 15.92 12.34 10.32
C PHE A 149 16.02 10.98 10.99
N THR A 150 15.09 10.08 10.70
CA THR A 150 15.12 8.70 11.23
C THR A 150 16.34 7.95 10.72
N LEU A 151 16.61 7.98 9.42
CA LEU A 151 17.78 7.33 8.81
C LEU A 151 19.09 7.92 9.34
N ARG A 152 19.18 9.25 9.48
CA ARG A 152 20.36 9.91 10.05
C ARG A 152 20.61 9.46 11.49
N ARG A 153 19.55 9.40 12.31
CA ARG A 153 19.64 8.92 13.70
C ARG A 153 20.10 7.46 13.74
N SER A 154 19.50 6.59 12.93
CA SER A 154 19.87 5.18 12.84
C SER A 154 21.33 5.01 12.39
N PHE A 155 21.75 5.74 11.37
CA PHE A 155 23.14 5.75 10.90
C PHE A 155 24.11 6.19 11.99
N ALA A 156 23.83 7.30 12.68
CA ALA A 156 24.67 7.77 13.78
C ALA A 156 24.74 6.75 14.94
N SER A 157 23.65 6.04 15.23
CA SER A 157 23.61 4.98 16.23
C SER A 157 24.50 3.80 15.84
N CYS A 158 24.35 3.29 14.61
CA CYS A 158 25.17 2.21 14.08
C CYS A 158 26.66 2.59 14.01
N TRP A 159 26.97 3.82 13.63
CA TRP A 159 28.34 4.33 13.60
C TRP A 159 28.98 4.33 14.99
N ARG A 160 28.25 4.82 16.01
CA ARG A 160 28.74 4.79 17.41
C ARG A 160 28.92 3.37 17.93
N PHE A 161 28.01 2.47 17.57
CA PHE A 161 28.11 1.05 17.92
C PHE A 161 29.38 0.43 17.33
N ALA A 162 29.61 0.60 16.02
CA ALA A 162 30.81 0.11 15.34
C ALA A 162 32.08 0.67 15.97
N LYS A 163 32.14 1.99 16.24
CA LYS A 163 33.29 2.62 16.89
C LYS A 163 33.56 2.04 18.29
N ARG A 164 32.53 1.68 19.05
CA ARG A 164 32.69 1.08 20.39
C ARG A 164 33.21 -0.34 20.30
N CYS A 165 32.75 -1.13 19.33
CA CYS A 165 33.30 -2.47 19.05
C CYS A 165 34.77 -2.40 18.64
N ASP A 166 35.13 -1.45 17.77
CA ASP A 166 36.53 -1.20 17.38
C ASP A 166 37.41 -0.87 18.60
N GLN A 167 36.91 -0.03 19.53
CA GLN A 167 37.61 0.31 20.77
C GLN A 167 37.78 -0.87 21.72
N MET A 168 36.84 -1.81 21.71
CA MET A 168 36.89 -3.04 22.52
C MET A 168 37.65 -4.19 21.83
N SER A 169 38.15 -3.96 20.61
CA SER A 169 38.78 -4.99 19.76
C SER A 169 37.88 -6.21 19.52
N GLU A 170 36.56 -6.01 19.48
CA GLU A 170 35.56 -7.04 19.20
C GLU A 170 35.11 -6.96 17.74
N SER A 171 35.09 -8.09 17.04
CA SER A 171 34.61 -8.14 15.67
C SER A 171 33.08 -8.18 15.61
N VAL A 172 32.49 -7.29 14.81
CA VAL A 172 31.04 -7.26 14.63
C VAL A 172 30.63 -8.33 13.62
N ARG A 173 29.86 -9.32 14.06
CA ARG A 173 29.29 -10.32 13.15
C ARG A 173 28.11 -9.71 12.37
N ILE A 174 27.99 -10.05 11.09
CA ILE A 174 26.92 -9.54 10.21
C ILE A 174 25.53 -9.81 10.81
N GLN A 175 25.31 -10.98 11.43
CA GLN A 175 24.03 -11.32 12.06
C GLN A 175 23.67 -10.37 13.21
N GLU A 176 24.64 -10.01 14.04
CA GLU A 176 24.46 -9.09 15.16
C GLU A 176 24.25 -7.66 14.68
N ALA A 177 24.96 -7.25 13.63
CA ALA A 177 24.77 -5.95 12.99
C ALA A 177 23.36 -5.80 12.39
N ILE A 178 22.87 -6.83 11.69
CA ILE A 178 21.51 -6.83 11.12
C ILE A 178 20.46 -6.76 12.22
N ALA A 179 20.60 -7.56 13.28
CA ALA A 179 19.71 -7.52 14.43
C ALA A 179 19.69 -6.13 15.08
N TYR A 180 20.86 -5.51 15.27
CA TYR A 180 20.98 -4.17 15.82
C TYR A 180 20.31 -3.11 14.93
N VAL A 181 20.53 -3.14 13.61
CA VAL A 181 19.92 -2.18 12.67
C VAL A 181 18.41 -2.29 12.68
N GLN A 182 17.87 -3.51 12.61
CA GLN A 182 16.42 -3.73 12.62
C GLN A 182 15.79 -3.27 13.93
N GLU A 183 16.43 -3.57 15.06
CA GLU A 183 15.93 -3.16 16.37
C GLU A 183 16.01 -1.64 16.58
N SER A 184 17.09 -1.01 16.08
CA SER A 184 17.24 0.46 16.08
C SER A 184 16.16 1.15 15.25
N MET A 185 15.80 0.58 14.09
CA MET A 185 14.68 1.08 13.28
C MET A 185 13.33 0.90 13.99
N ARG A 186 13.11 -0.26 14.63
CA ARG A 186 11.90 -0.56 15.42
C ARG A 186 11.70 0.45 16.56
N LEU A 187 12.78 0.73 17.29
CA LEU A 187 12.80 1.64 18.44
C LEU A 187 12.91 3.12 18.07
N SER A 188 12.85 3.48 16.78
CA SER A 188 12.95 4.88 16.33
C SER A 188 11.89 5.79 16.97
N ALA A 189 10.70 5.26 17.26
CA ALA A 189 9.60 5.96 17.94
C ALA A 189 9.49 5.63 19.44
N HIS A 190 10.48 4.93 19.99
CA HIS A 190 10.52 4.60 21.41
C HIS A 190 10.72 5.87 22.25
N GLY A 191 9.93 6.04 23.31
CA GLY A 191 9.90 7.26 24.14
C GLY A 191 9.11 8.44 23.56
N ALA A 192 8.58 8.34 22.33
CA ALA A 192 7.67 9.36 21.79
C ALA A 192 6.29 9.29 22.44
N LYS A 193 5.64 10.44 22.65
CA LYS A 193 4.23 10.52 23.09
C LYS A 193 3.32 9.82 22.08
N ASN A 194 2.24 9.20 22.55
CA ASN A 194 1.26 8.52 21.70
C ASN A 194 0.68 9.42 20.60
N PHE A 195 0.53 10.73 20.85
CA PHE A 195 0.14 11.69 19.82
C PHE A 195 1.12 11.75 18.64
N HIS A 196 2.44 11.85 18.91
CA HIS A 196 3.45 11.84 17.84
C HIS A 196 3.45 10.51 17.07
N ARG A 197 3.26 9.40 17.78
CA ARG A 197 3.14 8.07 17.15
C ARG A 197 1.91 7.99 16.26
N LEU A 198 0.78 8.58 16.66
CA LEU A 198 -0.44 8.65 15.84
C LEU A 198 -0.19 9.44 14.55
N VAL A 199 0.51 10.58 14.64
CA VAL A 199 0.91 11.37 13.45
C VAL A 199 1.85 10.57 12.54
N LEU A 200 2.79 9.81 13.10
CA LEU A 200 3.67 8.93 12.30
C LEU A 200 2.89 7.81 11.62
N VAL A 201 1.93 7.17 12.30
CA VAL A 201 1.06 6.16 11.70
C VAL A 201 0.22 6.78 10.58
N PHE A 202 -0.33 7.97 10.79
CA PHE A 202 -1.05 8.70 9.75
C PHE A 202 -0.17 8.93 8.51
N LEU A 203 1.05 9.46 8.67
CA LEU A 203 1.97 9.67 7.55
C LEU A 203 2.39 8.35 6.88
N LEU A 204 2.63 7.28 7.66
CA LEU A 204 2.98 5.96 7.12
C LEU A 204 1.85 5.35 6.30
N VAL A 205 0.60 5.48 6.78
CA VAL A 205 -0.58 4.97 6.07
C VAL A 205 -0.85 5.81 4.83
N ASP A 206 -1.00 7.12 4.98
CA ASP A 206 -1.43 8.01 3.90
C ASP A 206 -0.34 8.23 2.84
N GLN A 207 0.92 8.46 3.23
CA GLN A 207 2.01 8.72 2.28
C GLN A 207 2.80 7.46 1.91
N GLY A 208 2.87 6.46 2.77
CA GLY A 208 3.59 5.21 2.51
C GLY A 208 2.69 4.16 1.86
N VAL A 209 1.78 3.59 2.65
CA VAL A 209 0.94 2.45 2.25
C VAL A 209 0.03 2.79 1.07
N MET A 210 -0.72 3.91 1.13
CA MET A 210 -1.66 4.29 0.08
C MET A 210 -0.95 4.70 -1.23
N SER A 211 0.16 5.43 -1.15
CA SER A 211 0.98 5.76 -2.33
C SER A 211 1.55 4.50 -2.98
N ASP A 212 2.02 3.54 -2.18
CA ASP A 212 2.54 2.28 -2.71
C ASP A 212 1.43 1.44 -3.36
N PHE A 213 0.22 1.42 -2.79
CA PHE A 213 -0.94 0.79 -3.42
C PHE A 213 -1.28 1.43 -4.75
N PHE A 214 -1.32 2.76 -4.82
CA PHE A 214 -1.54 3.46 -6.08
C PHE A 214 -0.46 3.11 -7.09
N LEU A 215 0.82 3.21 -6.74
CA LEU A 215 1.91 2.91 -7.66
C LEU A 215 1.86 1.46 -8.13
N LEU A 216 1.52 0.52 -7.26
CA LEU A 216 1.34 -0.88 -7.62
C LEU A 216 0.19 -1.09 -8.62
N SER A 217 -0.91 -0.34 -8.48
CA SER A 217 -2.02 -0.38 -9.43
C SER A 217 -1.69 0.24 -10.80
N THR A 218 -0.56 0.96 -10.92
CA THR A 218 -0.17 1.66 -12.15
C THR A 218 1.13 1.15 -12.78
N GLN A 219 1.82 0.19 -12.16
CA GLN A 219 3.12 -0.29 -12.62
C GLN A 219 3.12 -1.77 -12.94
N GLU A 220 3.60 -2.11 -14.13
CA GLU A 220 3.78 -3.49 -14.58
C GLU A 220 5.22 -3.99 -14.45
N GLY A 221 5.37 -5.31 -14.52
CA GLY A 221 6.67 -5.97 -14.59
C GLY A 221 7.54 -5.80 -13.34
N LEU A 222 8.83 -5.55 -13.55
CA LEU A 222 9.83 -5.49 -12.48
C LEU A 222 9.56 -4.34 -11.50
N PHE A 223 9.17 -3.17 -12.00
CA PHE A 223 8.91 -2.00 -11.17
C PHE A 223 7.72 -2.24 -10.23
N GLY A 224 6.63 -2.85 -10.71
CA GLY A 224 5.50 -3.26 -9.87
C GLY A 224 5.92 -4.23 -8.75
N ARG A 225 6.86 -5.16 -9.02
CA ARG A 225 7.40 -6.09 -8.00
C ARG A 225 8.29 -5.40 -6.97
N ILE A 226 9.05 -4.40 -7.37
CA ILE A 226 9.84 -3.59 -6.42
C ILE A 226 8.88 -2.78 -5.53
N GLN A 227 7.82 -2.24 -6.13
CA GLN A 227 6.81 -1.45 -5.43
C GLN A 227 6.03 -2.29 -4.40
N SER A 228 5.72 -3.54 -4.68
CA SER A 228 5.11 -4.46 -3.71
C SER A 228 6.02 -4.80 -2.54
N ILE A 229 7.34 -4.86 -2.74
CA ILE A 229 8.30 -5.01 -1.64
C ILE A 229 8.25 -3.77 -0.74
N SER A 230 8.25 -2.56 -1.33
CA SER A 230 8.09 -1.30 -0.59
C SER A 230 6.81 -1.29 0.25
N LEU A 231 5.69 -1.74 -0.33
CA LEU A 231 4.42 -1.86 0.38
C LEU A 231 4.54 -2.76 1.61
N GLY A 232 5.20 -3.92 1.45
CA GLY A 232 5.46 -4.84 2.55
C GLY A 232 6.24 -4.19 3.69
N TYR A 233 7.29 -3.42 3.37
CA TYR A 233 8.07 -2.67 4.36
C TYR A 233 7.23 -1.60 5.07
N ASN A 234 6.40 -0.86 4.33
CA ASN A 234 5.52 0.16 4.91
C ASN A 234 4.49 -0.46 5.86
N LEU A 235 3.90 -1.61 5.49
CA LEU A 235 2.99 -2.39 6.35
C LEU A 235 3.70 -2.95 7.58
N ALA A 236 4.93 -3.45 7.45
CA ALA A 236 5.75 -3.88 8.59
C ALA A 236 6.07 -2.72 9.54
N GLY A 237 6.33 -1.52 9.00
CA GLY A 237 6.48 -0.29 9.76
C GLY A 237 5.21 0.08 10.54
N VAL A 238 4.04 -0.01 9.91
CA VAL A 238 2.74 0.18 10.60
C VAL A 238 2.56 -0.84 11.72
N MET A 239 2.83 -2.12 11.47
CA MET A 239 2.74 -3.17 12.50
C MET A 239 3.67 -2.91 13.69
N SER A 240 4.90 -2.46 13.43
CA SER A 240 5.88 -2.07 14.46
C SER A 240 5.37 -0.90 15.32
N MET A 241 4.85 0.16 14.67
CA MET A 241 4.33 1.33 15.39
C MET A 241 3.11 1.01 16.23
N LEU A 242 2.18 0.20 15.70
CA LEU A 242 1.00 -0.25 16.45
C LEU A 242 1.41 -1.11 17.65
N PHE A 243 2.38 -2.00 17.48
CA PHE A 243 2.90 -2.82 18.56
C PHE A 243 3.52 -1.96 19.68
N GLU A 244 4.34 -0.96 19.34
CA GLU A 244 4.92 -0.02 20.32
C GLU A 244 3.86 0.79 21.07
N MET A 245 2.77 1.19 20.40
CA MET A 245 1.63 1.85 21.06
C MET A 245 0.98 0.92 22.09
N VAL A 246 0.62 -0.30 21.69
CA VAL A 246 -0.01 -1.31 22.57
C VAL A 246 0.90 -1.65 23.75
N GLU A 247 2.21 -1.76 23.52
CA GLU A 247 3.20 -1.99 24.57
C GLU A 247 3.23 -0.84 25.59
N THR A 248 3.29 0.41 25.13
CA THR A 248 3.29 1.56 26.06
C THR A 248 1.97 1.77 26.80
N MET A 249 0.88 1.22 26.30
CA MET A 249 -0.42 1.23 26.98
C MET A 249 -0.53 0.12 28.03
N ASN A 250 0.49 -0.72 28.20
CA ASN A 250 0.51 -1.88 29.10
C ASN A 250 -0.65 -2.86 28.87
N TRP A 251 -1.09 -3.01 27.62
CA TRP A 251 -2.22 -3.88 27.24
C TRP A 251 -1.83 -5.36 27.07
N MET A 252 -0.54 -5.69 27.17
CA MET A 252 -0.02 -7.05 27.01
C MET A 252 0.77 -7.50 28.23
N ASN A 253 0.52 -8.73 28.66
CA ASN A 253 1.35 -9.40 29.65
C ASN A 253 2.75 -9.68 29.07
N GLU A 254 3.75 -9.78 29.94
CA GLU A 254 5.15 -9.97 29.53
C GLU A 254 5.35 -11.22 28.65
N LYS A 255 4.68 -12.33 29.00
CA LYS A 255 4.74 -13.58 28.22
C LYS A 255 4.21 -13.41 26.79
N SER A 256 3.05 -12.77 26.62
CA SER A 256 2.47 -12.52 25.29
C SER A 256 3.32 -11.53 24.50
N ARG A 257 3.84 -10.50 25.17
CA ARG A 257 4.74 -9.51 24.55
C ARG A 257 6.00 -10.17 23.97
N CYS A 258 6.69 -11.00 24.75
CA CYS A 258 7.89 -11.71 24.29
C CYS A 258 7.58 -12.71 23.17
N GLN A 259 6.44 -13.39 23.25
CA GLN A 259 6.00 -14.31 22.20
C GLN A 259 5.73 -13.60 20.86
N VAL A 260 5.02 -12.47 20.89
CA VAL A 260 4.73 -11.68 19.68
C VAL A 260 6.01 -11.12 19.07
N LYS A 261 6.93 -10.59 19.90
CA LYS A 261 8.26 -10.12 19.43
C LYS A 261 9.01 -11.20 18.67
N ARG A 262 9.04 -12.43 19.20
CA ARG A 262 9.77 -13.56 18.60
C ARG A 262 9.10 -14.17 17.38
N LEU A 263 7.78 -14.07 17.25
CA LEU A 263 7.07 -14.61 16.09
C LEU A 263 7.02 -13.61 14.93
N LEU A 264 6.78 -12.32 15.22
CA LEU A 264 6.46 -11.33 14.18
C LEU A 264 7.62 -10.37 13.87
N PHE A 265 8.54 -10.17 14.81
CA PHE A 265 9.65 -9.23 14.67
C PHE A 265 11.01 -9.95 14.71
N ASN A 266 11.05 -11.24 14.40
CA ASN A 266 12.30 -11.98 14.26
C ASN A 266 13.04 -11.54 12.99
N TYR A 267 14.34 -11.29 13.13
CA TYR A 267 15.22 -10.80 12.08
C TYR A 267 15.42 -11.81 10.93
N GLU A 268 15.39 -13.11 11.24
CA GLU A 268 15.58 -14.20 10.26
C GLU A 268 14.45 -14.27 9.23
N THR A 269 13.23 -13.92 9.64
CA THR A 269 12.02 -14.06 8.82
C THR A 269 11.43 -12.73 8.39
N VAL A 270 12.00 -11.62 8.88
CA VAL A 270 11.44 -10.29 8.68
C VAL A 270 11.36 -9.93 7.20
N LEU A 271 12.28 -10.39 6.35
CA LEU A 271 12.25 -10.06 4.91
C LEU A 271 11.42 -11.06 4.09
N ILE A 272 11.29 -12.30 4.57
CA ILE A 272 10.63 -13.38 3.84
C ILE A 272 9.14 -13.07 3.67
N GLY A 273 8.49 -12.52 4.71
CA GLY A 273 7.07 -12.19 4.65
C GLY A 273 6.74 -11.15 3.56
N GLU A 274 7.59 -10.13 3.42
CA GLU A 274 7.45 -9.08 2.42
C GLU A 274 7.65 -9.61 1.00
N PHE A 275 8.64 -10.48 0.79
CA PHE A 275 8.85 -11.12 -0.51
C PHE A 275 7.67 -12.01 -0.93
N ILE A 276 7.16 -12.84 -0.01
CA ILE A 276 6.00 -13.70 -0.30
C ILE A 276 4.75 -12.85 -0.56
N THR A 277 4.52 -11.82 0.26
CA THR A 277 3.40 -10.90 0.06
C THR A 277 3.47 -10.25 -1.31
N SER A 278 4.65 -9.80 -1.71
CA SER A 278 4.90 -9.25 -3.05
C SER A 278 4.57 -10.24 -4.18
N ALA A 279 4.91 -11.52 -4.01
CA ALA A 279 4.63 -12.54 -5.03
C ALA A 279 3.13 -12.86 -5.18
N VAL A 280 2.38 -12.82 -4.08
CA VAL A 280 0.96 -13.23 -4.06
C VAL A 280 -0.01 -12.05 -4.27
N LEU A 281 0.46 -10.80 -4.13
CA LEU A 281 -0.39 -9.61 -4.10
C LEU A 281 -1.29 -9.45 -5.33
N GLN A 282 -0.77 -9.61 -6.56
CA GLN A 282 -1.58 -9.47 -7.77
C GLN A 282 -2.71 -10.50 -7.85
N TYR A 283 -2.42 -11.75 -7.45
CA TYR A 283 -3.43 -12.81 -7.36
C TYR A 283 -4.47 -12.48 -6.30
N TYR A 284 -4.04 -11.98 -5.14
CA TYR A 284 -4.93 -11.54 -4.06
C TYR A 284 -5.86 -10.42 -4.52
N LEU A 285 -5.35 -9.38 -5.17
CA LEU A 285 -6.15 -8.26 -5.71
C LEU A 285 -7.20 -8.72 -6.73
N THR A 286 -6.80 -9.60 -7.65
CA THR A 286 -7.71 -10.16 -8.66
C THR A 286 -8.75 -11.09 -8.04
N SER A 287 -8.39 -11.84 -6.99
CA SER A 287 -9.32 -12.67 -6.24
C SER A 287 -10.35 -11.82 -5.48
N LEU A 288 -9.89 -10.73 -4.84
CA LEU A 288 -10.77 -9.77 -4.17
C LEU A 288 -11.75 -9.12 -5.14
N SER A 289 -11.31 -8.72 -6.34
CA SER A 289 -12.22 -8.12 -7.32
C SER A 289 -13.24 -9.10 -7.88
N ARG A 290 -12.94 -10.41 -7.91
CA ARG A 290 -13.90 -11.45 -8.28
C ARG A 290 -14.84 -11.87 -7.13
N SER A 291 -14.52 -11.49 -5.90
CA SER A 291 -15.32 -11.80 -4.72
C SER A 291 -16.62 -10.99 -4.64
N GLN A 292 -17.37 -11.17 -3.55
CA GLN A 292 -18.59 -10.39 -3.27
C GLN A 292 -18.34 -8.88 -3.15
N LEU A 293 -17.08 -8.45 -2.99
CA LEU A 293 -16.71 -7.03 -3.02
C LEU A 293 -17.06 -6.34 -4.35
N LYS A 294 -17.29 -7.07 -5.44
CA LYS A 294 -17.77 -6.49 -6.70
C LYS A 294 -19.18 -5.87 -6.58
N ASN A 295 -19.98 -6.35 -5.64
CA ASN A 295 -21.38 -5.94 -5.46
C ASN A 295 -21.53 -4.82 -4.40
N THR A 296 -20.50 -4.01 -4.16
CA THR A 296 -20.53 -2.96 -3.12
C THR A 296 -21.16 -1.66 -3.59
N GLN A 297 -21.49 -1.51 -4.87
CA GLN A 297 -22.10 -0.28 -5.40
C GLN A 297 -23.38 0.15 -4.67
N PRO A 298 -24.39 -0.72 -4.44
CA PRO A 298 -25.61 -0.30 -3.75
C PRO A 298 -25.33 0.18 -2.31
N ALA A 299 -24.41 -0.48 -1.61
CA ALA A 299 -24.01 -0.06 -0.27
C ALA A 299 -23.21 1.25 -0.28
N ALA A 300 -22.40 1.48 -1.31
CA ALA A 300 -21.64 2.72 -1.49
C ALA A 300 -22.55 3.93 -1.79
N GLU A 301 -23.62 3.73 -2.56
CA GLU A 301 -24.64 4.75 -2.84
C GLU A 301 -25.43 5.15 -1.59
N VAL A 302 -25.70 4.20 -0.68
CA VAL A 302 -26.42 4.46 0.58
C VAL A 302 -25.54 5.16 1.62
N VAL A 303 -24.28 4.72 1.77
CA VAL A 303 -23.40 5.20 2.84
C VAL A 303 -22.50 6.34 2.34
N SER A 304 -21.60 6.03 1.41
CA SER A 304 -20.68 6.92 0.71
C SER A 304 -19.63 6.08 0.00
N TYR A 305 -19.24 6.47 -1.22
CA TYR A 305 -18.09 5.88 -1.92
C TYR A 305 -16.78 6.00 -1.12
N TYR A 306 -16.60 7.05 -0.31
CA TYR A 306 -15.39 7.21 0.53
C TYR A 306 -15.35 6.18 1.66
N VAL A 307 -16.46 5.97 2.34
CA VAL A 307 -16.55 5.02 3.46
C VAL A 307 -16.38 3.60 2.95
N MET A 308 -17.02 3.28 1.82
CA MET A 308 -16.85 1.96 1.20
C MET A 308 -15.42 1.75 0.69
N GLY A 309 -14.81 2.80 0.13
CA GLY A 309 -13.40 2.79 -0.25
C GLY A 309 -12.49 2.53 0.95
N LEU A 310 -12.72 3.19 2.09
CA LEU A 310 -11.95 2.95 3.32
C LEU A 310 -12.11 1.49 3.80
N ALA A 311 -13.33 0.95 3.77
CA ALA A 311 -13.57 -0.44 4.12
C ALA A 311 -12.83 -1.41 3.18
N GLY A 312 -12.83 -1.15 1.87
CA GLY A 312 -12.10 -1.97 0.92
C GLY A 312 -10.58 -1.90 1.10
N HIS A 313 -10.01 -0.72 1.38
CA HIS A 313 -8.59 -0.59 1.75
C HIS A 313 -8.27 -1.32 3.05
N LEU A 314 -9.16 -1.28 4.04
CA LEU A 314 -8.97 -2.02 5.29
C LEU A 314 -8.92 -3.52 5.02
N VAL A 315 -9.86 -4.07 4.24
CA VAL A 315 -9.86 -5.49 3.84
C VAL A 315 -8.57 -5.86 3.11
N LEU A 316 -8.13 -4.99 2.20
CA LEU A 316 -6.92 -5.21 1.44
C LEU A 316 -5.67 -5.19 2.34
N ALA A 317 -5.52 -4.16 3.17
CA ALA A 317 -4.41 -4.02 4.10
C ALA A 317 -4.39 -5.16 5.14
N LEU A 318 -5.53 -5.56 5.68
CA LEU A 318 -5.65 -6.70 6.60
C LEU A 318 -5.27 -8.02 5.94
N GLY A 319 -5.63 -8.24 4.67
CA GLY A 319 -5.20 -9.41 3.92
C GLY A 319 -3.69 -9.47 3.73
N CYS A 320 -3.08 -8.35 3.29
CA CYS A 320 -1.63 -8.25 3.19
C CYS A 320 -0.95 -8.48 4.55
N LEU A 321 -1.44 -7.85 5.61
CA LEU A 321 -0.95 -8.07 6.98
C LEU A 321 -1.08 -9.53 7.41
N THR A 322 -2.18 -10.19 7.08
CA THR A 322 -2.40 -11.61 7.40
C THR A 322 -1.37 -12.50 6.71
N ILE A 323 -1.04 -12.22 5.44
CA ILE A 323 0.02 -12.94 4.72
C ILE A 323 1.37 -12.71 5.40
N ILE A 324 1.73 -11.46 5.70
CA ILE A 324 3.01 -11.12 6.38
C ILE A 324 3.10 -11.81 7.74
N VAL A 325 2.06 -11.69 8.57
CA VAL A 325 2.01 -12.28 9.91
C VAL A 325 2.10 -13.80 9.84
N SER A 326 1.34 -14.45 8.95
CA SER A 326 1.33 -15.90 8.81
C SER A 326 2.67 -16.44 8.33
N THR A 327 3.24 -15.82 7.30
CA THR A 327 4.53 -16.24 6.73
C THR A 327 5.67 -16.06 7.74
N ARG A 328 5.70 -14.94 8.48
CA ARG A 328 6.68 -14.71 9.55
C ARG A 328 6.52 -15.72 10.69
N ALA A 329 5.28 -15.96 11.14
CA ALA A 329 5.02 -16.92 12.21
C ALA A 329 5.42 -18.34 11.82
N ILE A 330 5.02 -18.80 10.62
CA ILE A 330 5.39 -20.12 10.10
C ILE A 330 6.91 -20.23 9.96
N GLY A 331 7.56 -19.22 9.39
CA GLY A 331 9.02 -19.16 9.25
C GLY A 331 9.72 -19.27 10.61
N ALA A 332 9.26 -18.52 11.61
CA ALA A 332 9.86 -18.51 12.94
C ALA A 332 9.67 -19.86 13.65
N ILE A 333 8.48 -20.45 13.55
CA ILE A 333 8.18 -21.79 14.10
C ILE A 333 9.07 -22.85 13.46
N THR A 334 9.18 -22.83 12.13
CA THR A 334 9.99 -23.79 11.36
C THR A 334 11.47 -23.66 11.70
N PHE A 335 11.97 -22.43 11.77
CA PHE A 335 13.36 -22.14 12.13
C PHE A 335 13.68 -22.63 13.56
N VAL A 336 12.83 -22.31 14.53
CA VAL A 336 13.04 -22.73 15.93
C VAL A 336 12.99 -24.26 16.05
N TRP A 337 12.07 -24.90 15.35
CA TRP A 337 11.99 -26.36 15.32
C TRP A 337 13.25 -26.98 14.73
N TRP A 338 13.71 -26.50 13.57
CA TRP A 338 14.91 -27.02 12.92
C TRP A 338 16.17 -26.79 13.76
N ARG A 339 16.32 -25.61 14.37
CA ARG A 339 17.54 -25.25 15.09
C ARG A 339 17.62 -25.86 16.50
N PHE A 340 16.50 -25.91 17.22
CA PHE A 340 16.48 -26.25 18.65
C PHE A 340 15.69 -27.52 18.98
N GLY A 341 14.95 -28.09 18.02
CA GLY A 341 14.10 -29.27 18.25
C GLY A 341 12.96 -29.05 19.24
N THR A 342 12.71 -27.81 19.68
CA THR A 342 11.70 -27.50 20.70
C THR A 342 11.09 -26.11 20.52
N PHE A 343 9.78 -26.00 20.73
CA PHE A 343 9.05 -24.73 20.69
C PHE A 343 9.12 -23.93 22.01
N ARG A 344 9.69 -24.52 23.08
CA ARG A 344 9.79 -23.86 24.40
C ARG A 344 10.53 -22.53 24.32
N VAL A 345 11.45 -22.40 23.38
CA VAL A 345 12.21 -21.16 23.13
C VAL A 345 11.28 -19.99 22.83
N LEU A 346 10.13 -20.17 22.16
CA LEU A 346 9.22 -19.06 21.81
C LEU A 346 8.51 -18.46 23.04
N THR A 347 8.29 -19.25 24.08
CA THR A 347 7.49 -18.87 25.27
C THR A 347 8.29 -18.37 26.47
N LYS A 348 9.62 -18.30 26.38
CA LYS A 348 10.48 -17.81 27.46
C LYS A 348 10.39 -16.28 27.61
N THR A 349 10.51 -15.78 28.83
CA THR A 349 10.33 -14.35 29.16
C THR A 349 11.57 -13.48 28.95
N CYS A 350 12.77 -14.04 28.78
CA CYS A 350 13.99 -13.24 28.58
C CYS A 350 13.97 -12.51 27.21
N SER A 351 14.07 -11.18 27.20
CA SER A 351 14.15 -10.37 25.97
C SER A 351 15.54 -9.74 25.78
N VAL A 352 15.90 -9.42 24.54
CA VAL A 352 17.15 -8.73 24.20
C VAL A 352 17.09 -7.23 24.57
N GLU A 353 15.89 -6.67 24.77
CA GLU A 353 15.69 -5.26 25.14
C GLU A 353 16.28 -4.93 26.51
N SER A 354 16.22 -5.86 27.48
CA SER A 354 16.82 -5.64 28.80
C SER A 354 18.33 -5.50 28.73
N THR A 355 18.98 -6.00 27.67
CA THR A 355 20.43 -5.86 27.47
C THR A 355 20.76 -4.60 26.65
N LEU A 356 20.03 -4.32 25.55
CA LEU A 356 20.29 -3.15 24.70
C LEU A 356 20.00 -1.80 25.39
N TRP A 357 18.95 -1.71 26.21
CA TRP A 357 18.62 -0.49 26.96
C TRP A 357 19.75 -0.13 27.93
N THR A 358 20.21 -1.12 28.70
CA THR A 358 21.22 -0.97 29.76
C THR A 358 22.61 -0.68 29.20
N LEU A 359 22.94 -1.22 28.01
CA LEU A 359 24.26 -1.05 27.39
C LEU A 359 24.42 0.22 26.55
N TYR A 360 23.35 0.75 25.95
CA TYR A 360 23.47 1.82 24.94
C TYR A 360 22.55 3.03 25.13
N TRP A 361 21.42 2.93 25.84
CA TRP A 361 20.44 4.01 25.96
C TRP A 361 20.30 4.57 27.39
N GLY A 362 20.75 3.84 28.41
CA GLY A 362 20.73 4.27 29.81
C GLY A 362 21.64 5.47 30.15
N HIS A 363 22.50 5.92 29.23
CA HIS A 363 23.36 7.11 29.41
C HIS A 363 22.88 8.36 28.66
N ALA A 364 21.73 8.31 27.98
CA ALA A 364 21.19 9.47 27.25
C ALA A 364 20.16 10.30 28.04
N VAL A 365 19.98 10.01 29.33
CA VAL A 365 19.21 10.84 30.27
C VAL A 365 20.07 11.07 31.50
N ASN A 366 20.93 12.08 31.40
CA ASN A 366 21.23 13.02 32.48
C ASN A 366 21.34 14.40 31.86
#